data_AF-A0A1Q5UKZ9-F1
#
_entry.id   AF-A0A1Q5UKZ9-F1
#
_cell.length_a   1.000
_cell.length_b   1.000
_cell.length_c   1.000
_cell.angle_alpha   90.00
_cell.angle_beta   90.00
_cell.angle_gamma   90.00
#
_symmetry.space_group_name_H-M   'P 1'
#
loop_
_entity.id
_entity.type
_entity.pdbx_description
1 polymer ?
#
loop_
_entity_poly.entity_id
_entity_poly.type
_entity_poly.pdbx_seq_one_letter_code
_entity_poly.pdbx_strand_id
1 'polypeptide(L)'
;MDFYGTASTAITQIYQVTVFIQGVISDIKAFDDDRADIRLKLNLQISSLLFFKRSFFHPEHGLMVPGKVDRFIADTVEGLLMQMRRTLAEYEIVAAKYGLVDEEFTIEPEKPKAQESLLERAKSKAKSLKMKGYDWSLFDKKKLYKIIETYTSWSASLRDIMQHMSQETLAKLAEGDQQGLKDSGLEPVIKRRMLAEAKAPADYHSLTGTLIEEGKSIRGFQLGKWSIAGSEAEKVIVEYHDYENELKGDDLDQEDIDRLKAPIRTLAWLLQSTTFASKSSDSLDQPKIYALECLGFVDQPIEERSAFLYKLPASESDDGTSLTTLHAFINAVDSTNKRPLKKPSLNDRFSMAHSLALTVSNLHASAWVHKNIWSRGILLFLETSSGVSTAGLYEQRLSTPSPGNRIVSYLSDWGYARSVKQGTDMRSDFEVEPNFYRHPDRQGRPTHQFSRMHDIYALGVVLLEIGLWVTLSRLMEAKIKEAENSGKLPNRKRIAGDLINLAAQRLPMEMGVGYTTAVLACLKGDFRGTDGAALAVDFQEKVVDVLRSGIEL
;
A
#
# COMPACT_ATOMS: atom_id res chain seq x y z
N MET A 1 26.25 9.48 32.41
CA MET A 1 25.19 10.10 31.58
C MET A 1 24.24 9.00 31.19
N ASP A 2 22.96 9.30 31.08
CA ASP A 2 21.99 8.40 30.46
C ASP A 2 22.32 8.30 28.96
N PHE A 3 22.45 7.07 28.46
CA PHE A 3 22.70 6.74 27.05
C PHE A 3 21.78 7.56 26.12
N TYR A 4 20.52 7.73 26.51
CA TYR A 4 19.52 8.45 25.74
C TYR A 4 19.89 9.91 25.51
N GLY A 5 20.36 10.59 26.58
CA GLY A 5 20.81 11.97 26.52
C GLY A 5 22.05 12.11 25.63
N THR A 6 23.05 11.25 25.84
CA THR A 6 24.30 11.27 25.06
C THR A 6 24.06 11.05 23.57
N ALA A 7 23.23 10.07 23.22
CA ALA A 7 22.86 9.78 21.84
C ALA A 7 22.05 10.92 21.20
N SER A 8 21.08 11.49 21.93
CA SER A 8 20.28 12.63 21.43
C SER A 8 21.14 13.87 21.15
N THR A 9 22.11 14.17 22.02
CA THR A 9 23.09 15.25 21.79
C THR A 9 23.96 14.96 20.57
N ALA A 10 24.48 13.73 20.42
CA ALA A 10 25.28 13.35 19.26
C ALA A 10 24.50 13.51 17.94
N ILE A 11 23.24 13.08 17.90
CA ILE A 11 22.36 13.24 16.73
C ILE A 11 22.20 14.72 16.36
N THR A 12 21.94 15.58 17.34
CA THR A 12 21.77 17.02 17.12
C THR A 12 23.04 17.68 16.55
N GLN A 13 24.20 17.32 17.10
CA GLN A 13 25.49 17.85 16.64
C GLN A 13 25.83 17.36 15.22
N ILE A 14 25.65 16.07 14.93
CA ILE A 14 25.86 15.51 13.58
C ILE A 14 24.97 16.25 12.56
N TYR A 15 23.72 16.51 12.90
CA TYR A 15 22.79 17.26 12.06
C TYR A 15 23.30 18.67 11.76
N GLN A 16 23.62 19.45 12.79
CA GLN A 16 24.12 20.83 12.63
C GLN A 16 25.38 20.90 11.77
N VAL A 17 26.34 19.99 12.00
CA VAL A 17 27.59 19.94 11.25
C VAL A 17 27.36 19.54 9.79
N THR A 18 26.42 18.62 9.53
CA THR A 18 26.07 18.22 8.16
C THR A 18 25.42 19.38 7.38
N VAL A 19 24.52 20.14 8.02
CA VAL A 19 23.91 21.35 7.46
C VAL A 19 24.96 22.44 7.23
N PHE A 20 25.91 22.60 8.15
CA PHE A 20 27.02 23.54 7.98
C PHE A 20 27.86 23.22 6.74
N ILE A 21 28.27 21.96 6.57
CA ILE A 21 29.02 21.51 5.39
C ILE A 21 28.22 21.83 4.12
N GLN A 22 26.92 21.53 4.10
CA GLN A 22 26.02 21.82 2.99
C GLN A 22 25.93 23.34 2.67
N GLY A 23 25.85 24.18 3.70
CA GLY A 23 25.82 25.63 3.54
C GLY A 23 27.10 26.18 2.94
N VAL A 24 28.26 25.68 3.39
CA VAL A 24 29.57 26.11 2.86
C VAL A 24 29.71 25.73 1.39
N ILE A 25 29.42 24.49 0.98
CA ILE A 25 29.58 24.03 -0.42
C ILE A 25 28.63 24.72 -1.43
N SER A 26 27.56 25.35 -0.94
CA SER A 26 26.49 25.90 -1.79
C SER A 26 26.96 27.05 -2.70
N ASP A 27 27.93 27.85 -2.24
CA ASP A 27 28.36 29.09 -2.92
C ASP A 27 29.81 29.04 -3.44
N ILE A 28 30.40 27.84 -3.52
CA ILE A 28 31.83 27.66 -3.84
C ILE A 28 32.00 27.11 -5.26
N LYS A 29 32.71 27.88 -6.09
CA LYS A 29 33.03 27.51 -7.49
C LYS A 29 33.83 26.21 -7.65
N ALA A 30 34.71 25.90 -6.70
CA ALA A 30 35.54 24.69 -6.75
C ALA A 30 34.74 23.38 -6.70
N PHE A 31 33.45 23.46 -6.38
CA PHE A 31 32.52 22.33 -6.32
C PHE A 31 31.44 22.41 -7.41
N ASP A 32 31.49 23.34 -8.37
CA ASP A 32 30.40 23.52 -9.36
C ASP A 32 30.03 22.21 -10.07
N ASP A 33 31.03 21.41 -10.47
CA ASP A 33 30.82 20.15 -11.20
C ASP A 33 30.21 19.03 -10.33
N ASP A 34 30.46 19.04 -9.02
CA ASP A 34 30.04 17.95 -8.11
C ASP A 34 29.01 18.36 -7.06
N ARG A 35 28.61 19.63 -7.03
CA ARG A 35 27.76 20.20 -5.98
C ARG A 35 26.46 19.42 -5.83
N ALA A 36 25.86 19.01 -6.95
CA ALA A 36 24.63 18.25 -6.96
C ALA A 36 24.78 16.87 -6.28
N ASP A 37 25.87 16.15 -6.59
CA ASP A 37 26.17 14.84 -6.00
C ASP A 37 26.45 14.94 -4.50
N ILE A 38 27.33 15.88 -4.12
CA ILE A 38 27.68 16.11 -2.71
C ILE A 38 26.43 16.50 -1.90
N ARG A 39 25.60 17.40 -2.44
CA ARG A 39 24.36 17.83 -1.80
C ARG A 39 23.38 16.68 -1.63
N LEU A 40 23.21 15.84 -2.64
CA LEU A 40 22.34 14.67 -2.56
C LEU A 40 22.82 13.70 -1.47
N LYS A 41 24.13 13.40 -1.43
CA LYS A 41 24.73 12.51 -0.41
C LYS A 41 24.50 13.04 1.00
N LEU A 42 24.72 14.34 1.24
CA LEU A 42 24.49 14.97 2.54
C LEU A 42 23.01 14.99 2.92
N ASN A 43 22.12 15.31 1.98
CA ASN A 43 20.67 15.26 2.19
C ASN A 43 20.21 13.86 2.61
N LEU A 44 20.69 12.81 1.94
CA LEU A 44 20.37 11.42 2.29
C LEU A 44 20.80 11.08 3.73
N GLN A 45 21.96 11.59 4.18
CA GLN A 45 22.40 11.37 5.56
C GLN A 45 21.54 12.15 6.56
N ILE A 46 21.19 13.40 6.27
CA ILE A 46 20.27 14.20 7.08
C ILE A 46 18.92 13.50 7.21
N SER A 47 18.34 13.05 6.10
CA SER A 47 17.07 12.33 6.10
C SER A 47 17.13 11.06 6.95
N SER A 48 18.22 10.29 6.82
CA SER A 48 18.43 9.07 7.61
C SER A 48 18.48 9.39 9.12
N LEU A 49 19.22 10.43 9.50
CA LEU A 49 19.41 10.84 10.88
C LEU A 49 18.14 11.43 11.51
N LEU A 50 17.38 12.23 10.75
CA LEU A 50 16.09 12.79 11.19
C LEU A 50 15.06 11.68 11.38
N PHE A 51 14.96 10.75 10.43
CA PHE A 51 14.09 9.59 10.55
C PHE A 51 14.47 8.75 11.78
N PHE A 52 15.77 8.51 11.99
CA PHE A 52 16.26 7.81 13.18
C PHE A 52 15.86 8.51 14.48
N LYS A 53 16.09 9.83 14.59
CA LYS A 53 15.71 10.61 15.78
C LYS A 53 14.21 10.51 16.06
N ARG A 54 13.39 10.68 15.02
CA ARG A 54 11.93 10.65 15.13
C ARG A 54 11.40 9.29 15.56
N SER A 55 11.92 8.21 14.99
CA SER A 55 11.41 6.87 15.22
C SER A 55 11.98 6.20 16.49
N PHE A 56 13.24 6.49 16.84
CA PHE A 56 13.94 5.76 17.90
C PHE A 56 14.16 6.59 19.18
N PHE A 57 14.26 7.92 19.07
CA PHE A 57 14.51 8.84 20.18
C PHE A 57 13.37 9.86 20.37
N HIS A 58 12.14 9.45 20.10
CA HIS A 58 10.97 10.25 20.50
C HIS A 58 10.88 10.27 22.04
N PRO A 59 10.72 11.46 22.68
CA PRO A 59 10.73 11.59 24.14
C PRO A 59 9.75 10.67 24.88
N GLU A 60 8.59 10.39 24.26
CA GLU A 60 7.51 9.62 24.89
C GLU A 60 7.39 8.18 24.36
N HIS A 61 7.79 7.93 23.11
CA HIS A 61 7.46 6.68 22.40
C HIS A 61 8.64 6.09 21.61
N GLY A 62 9.84 6.64 21.80
CA GLY A 62 11.04 6.18 21.11
C GLY A 62 11.41 4.76 21.51
N LEU A 63 11.90 3.99 20.56
CA LEU A 63 12.37 2.62 20.79
C LEU A 63 13.62 2.54 21.67
N MET A 64 14.33 3.66 21.84
CA MET A 64 15.54 3.77 22.67
C MET A 64 15.28 4.43 24.02
N VAL A 65 14.02 4.61 24.43
CA VAL A 65 13.69 5.17 25.75
C VAL A 65 14.31 4.28 26.85
N PRO A 66 14.91 4.87 27.90
CA PRO A 66 15.55 4.10 28.98
C PRO A 66 14.63 3.03 29.56
N GLY A 67 15.12 1.79 29.64
CA GLY A 67 14.37 0.63 30.14
C GLY A 67 13.56 -0.14 29.09
N LYS A 68 13.44 0.35 27.84
CA LYS A 68 12.74 -0.36 26.74
C LYS A 68 13.68 -1.05 25.74
N VAL A 69 14.98 -0.78 25.79
CA VAL A 69 15.98 -1.32 24.85
C VAL A 69 17.01 -2.19 25.56
N ASP A 70 17.44 -3.27 24.90
CA ASP A 70 18.55 -4.10 25.37
C ASP A 70 19.84 -3.27 25.46
N ARG A 71 20.59 -3.48 26.54
CA ARG A 71 21.79 -2.69 26.83
C ARG A 71 22.88 -2.83 25.76
N PHE A 72 23.04 -4.02 25.18
CA PHE A 72 23.99 -4.25 24.09
C PHE A 72 23.62 -3.45 22.84
N ILE A 73 22.33 -3.34 22.52
CA ILE A 73 21.82 -2.56 21.40
C ILE A 73 22.02 -1.06 21.66
N ALA A 74 21.69 -0.59 22.87
CA ALA A 74 21.92 0.80 23.27
C ALA A 74 23.40 1.20 23.16
N ASP A 75 24.31 0.38 23.71
CA ASP A 75 25.75 0.61 23.65
C ASP A 75 26.27 0.61 22.19
N THR A 76 25.71 -0.26 21.33
CA THR A 76 26.07 -0.33 19.91
C THR A 76 25.64 0.93 19.16
N VAL A 77 24.39 1.39 19.37
CA VAL A 77 23.87 2.62 18.75
C VAL A 77 24.66 3.84 19.23
N GLU A 78 24.94 3.93 20.53
CA GLU A 78 25.77 5.00 21.09
C GLU A 78 27.16 5.03 20.46
N GLY A 79 27.82 3.86 20.39
CA GLY A 79 29.12 3.72 19.75
C GLY A 79 29.11 4.19 18.30
N LEU A 80 28.07 3.84 17.55
CA LEU A 80 27.92 4.20 16.15
C LEU A 80 27.70 5.70 15.96
N LEU A 81 26.81 6.32 16.74
CA LEU A 81 26.60 7.77 16.73
C LEU A 81 27.88 8.53 17.12
N MET A 82 28.63 8.02 18.10
CA MET A 82 29.89 8.62 18.49
C MET A 82 30.96 8.50 17.40
N GLN A 83 30.98 7.41 16.61
CA GLN A 83 31.87 7.29 15.45
C GLN A 83 31.47 8.23 14.31
N MET A 84 30.17 8.40 14.06
CA MET A 84 29.65 9.38 13.09
C MET A 84 30.07 10.80 13.49
N ARG A 85 29.91 11.16 14.78
CA ARG A 85 30.36 12.45 15.30
C ARG A 85 31.87 12.63 15.17
N ARG A 86 32.68 11.63 15.55
CA ARG A 86 34.14 11.67 15.41
C ARG A 86 34.59 11.90 13.97
N THR A 87 33.89 11.29 13.02
CA THR A 87 34.15 11.48 11.58
C THR A 87 33.97 12.96 11.17
N LEU A 88 33.10 13.70 11.85
CA LEU A 88 32.80 15.11 11.59
C LEU A 88 33.51 16.08 12.56
N ALA A 89 34.35 15.61 13.48
CA ALA A 89 34.88 16.41 14.58
C ALA A 89 35.66 17.66 14.14
N GLU A 90 36.46 17.57 13.06
CA GLU A 90 37.18 18.75 12.53
C GLU A 90 36.20 19.82 12.00
N TYR A 91 35.10 19.40 11.38
CA TYR A 91 34.04 20.32 10.93
C TYR A 91 33.20 20.83 12.10
N GLU A 92 33.01 20.06 13.15
CA GLU A 92 32.33 20.47 14.40
C GLU A 92 33.07 21.64 15.06
N ILE A 93 34.40 21.52 15.22
CA ILE A 93 35.25 22.59 15.78
C ILE A 93 35.11 23.88 14.97
N VAL A 94 35.11 23.76 13.63
CA VAL A 94 34.95 24.93 12.77
C VAL A 94 33.52 25.46 12.84
N ALA A 95 32.49 24.63 12.77
CA ALA A 95 31.10 25.08 12.90
C ALA A 95 30.85 25.83 14.23
N ALA A 96 31.41 25.34 15.34
CA ALA A 96 31.34 25.97 16.65
C ALA A 96 32.02 27.35 16.67
N LYS A 97 33.22 27.48 16.07
CA LYS A 97 33.95 28.76 15.93
C LYS A 97 33.15 29.84 15.20
N TYR A 98 32.22 29.45 14.33
CA TYR A 98 31.36 30.36 13.56
C TYR A 98 29.93 30.50 14.14
N GLY A 99 29.66 29.93 15.32
CA GLY A 99 28.38 30.03 16.02
C GLY A 99 27.25 29.27 15.32
N LEU A 100 27.57 28.11 14.74
CA LEU A 100 26.63 27.23 14.02
C LEU A 100 26.38 25.89 14.75
N VAL A 101 27.12 25.63 15.82
CA VAL A 101 26.82 24.57 16.79
C VAL A 101 26.27 25.26 18.02
N ASP A 102 25.07 24.86 18.39
CA ASP A 102 24.34 25.38 19.55
C ASP A 102 23.85 24.16 20.34
N GLU A 103 24.29 24.05 21.59
CA GLU A 103 23.96 22.93 22.49
C GLU A 103 22.49 22.95 22.92
N GLU A 104 21.83 24.11 22.86
CA GLU A 104 20.39 24.25 23.15
C GLU A 104 19.52 24.01 21.91
N PHE A 105 20.13 23.76 20.74
CA PHE A 105 19.39 23.56 19.50
C PHE A 105 18.57 22.28 19.55
N THR A 106 17.27 22.44 19.34
CA THR A 106 16.33 21.32 19.22
C THR A 106 15.91 21.15 17.77
N ILE A 107 16.02 19.90 17.29
CA ILE A 107 15.50 19.52 15.97
C ILE A 107 13.98 19.39 16.11
N GLU A 108 13.22 20.40 15.65
CA GLU A 108 11.75 20.32 15.55
C GLU A 108 11.35 19.55 14.27
N PRO A 109 10.77 18.33 14.37
CA PRO A 109 10.49 17.48 13.21
C PRO A 109 9.38 18.00 12.27
N GLU A 110 8.59 18.98 12.69
CA GLU A 110 7.38 19.44 11.98
C GLU A 110 7.51 20.83 11.32
N LYS A 111 8.68 21.49 11.42
CA LYS A 111 8.88 22.84 10.84
C LYS A 111 10.15 22.94 9.99
N PRO A 112 10.05 23.04 8.66
CA PRO A 112 11.22 23.18 7.75
C PRO A 112 11.99 24.50 7.94
N LYS A 113 11.40 25.50 8.62
CA LYS A 113 11.97 26.84 8.82
C LYS A 113 13.31 26.83 9.59
N ALA A 114 13.52 25.89 10.50
CA ALA A 114 14.76 25.82 11.30
C ALA A 114 15.97 25.38 10.46
N GLN A 115 15.76 24.41 9.55
CA GLN A 115 16.80 23.95 8.62
C GLN A 115 17.19 25.05 7.63
N GLU A 116 16.21 25.75 7.07
CA GLU A 116 16.46 26.89 6.16
C GLU A 116 17.21 28.01 6.87
N SER A 117 16.84 28.35 8.10
CA SER A 117 17.54 29.35 8.91
C SER A 117 19.00 28.99 9.19
N LEU A 118 19.28 27.74 9.59
CA LEU A 118 20.65 27.26 9.82
C LEU A 118 21.47 27.22 8.52
N LEU A 119 20.86 26.80 7.42
CA LEU A 119 21.50 26.75 6.11
C LEU A 119 21.88 28.16 5.63
N GLU A 120 20.97 29.14 5.77
CA GLU A 120 21.25 30.54 5.43
C GLU A 120 22.33 31.16 6.34
N ARG A 121 22.30 30.85 7.65
CA ARG A 121 23.38 31.23 8.58
C ARG A 121 24.71 30.64 8.13
N ALA A 122 24.75 29.36 7.74
CA ALA A 122 25.97 28.70 7.26
C ALA A 122 26.49 29.33 5.95
N LYS A 123 25.62 29.59 4.98
CA LYS A 123 25.98 30.31 3.73
C LYS A 123 26.58 31.69 4.02
N SER A 124 25.96 32.46 4.91
CA SER A 124 26.43 33.81 5.26
C SER A 124 27.86 33.82 5.84
N LYS A 125 28.27 32.73 6.51
CA LYS A 125 29.60 32.57 7.12
C LYS A 125 30.63 31.94 6.16
N ALA A 126 30.22 31.40 5.02
CA ALA A 126 31.14 30.77 4.05
C ALA A 126 32.22 31.75 3.53
N LYS A 127 31.86 33.03 3.34
CA LYS A 127 32.81 34.07 2.90
C LYS A 127 33.90 34.34 3.94
N SER A 128 33.57 34.38 5.23
CA SER A 128 34.55 34.62 6.31
C SER A 128 35.40 33.39 6.62
N LEU A 129 34.92 32.19 6.26
CA LEU A 129 35.66 30.94 6.30
C LEU A 129 36.76 30.89 5.24
N LYS A 130 36.47 31.35 4.01
CA LYS A 130 37.44 31.44 2.91
C LYS A 130 38.62 32.37 3.22
N MET A 131 38.42 33.39 4.05
CA MET A 131 39.48 34.32 4.46
C MET A 131 40.50 33.69 5.43
N LYS A 132 40.21 32.52 6.02
CA LYS A 132 41.10 31.78 6.91
C LYS A 132 41.56 30.49 6.25
N GLY A 133 42.76 30.51 5.64
CA GLY A 133 43.29 29.42 4.83
C GLY A 133 43.35 28.05 5.53
N TYR A 134 43.58 28.01 6.85
CA TYR A 134 43.58 26.76 7.62
C TYR A 134 42.18 26.15 7.74
N ASP A 135 41.16 26.94 8.10
CA ASP A 135 39.77 26.48 8.22
C ASP A 135 39.21 26.05 6.84
N TRP A 136 39.65 26.72 5.77
CA TRP A 136 39.30 26.39 4.39
C TRP A 136 39.91 25.07 3.91
N SER A 137 41.07 24.66 4.43
CA SER A 137 41.75 23.42 4.02
C SER A 137 40.92 22.15 4.30
N LEU A 138 39.95 22.23 5.21
CA LEU A 138 38.97 21.17 5.47
C LEU A 138 38.02 20.94 4.29
N PHE A 139 37.78 21.97 3.48
CA PHE A 139 36.96 21.90 2.28
C PHE A 139 37.80 21.65 1.03
N ASP A 140 39.02 21.09 1.19
CA ASP A 140 39.70 20.46 0.07
C ASP A 140 38.85 19.29 -0.46
N LYS A 141 38.73 19.22 -1.78
CA LYS A 141 37.85 18.25 -2.47
C LYS A 141 38.16 16.82 -2.03
N LYS A 142 39.43 16.40 -2.01
CA LYS A 142 39.81 15.02 -1.65
C LYS A 142 39.49 14.73 -0.19
N LYS A 143 39.76 15.69 0.70
CA LYS A 143 39.49 15.54 2.14
C LYS A 143 37.99 15.44 2.41
N LEU A 144 37.18 16.31 1.80
CA LEU A 144 35.73 16.30 1.95
C LEU A 144 35.11 14.99 1.44
N TYR A 145 35.51 14.50 0.27
CA TYR A 145 35.01 13.22 -0.26
C TYR A 145 35.29 12.05 0.67
N LYS A 146 36.52 11.95 1.19
CA LYS A 146 36.91 10.89 2.12
C LYS A 146 36.05 10.90 3.39
N ILE A 147 35.74 12.10 3.90
CA ILE A 147 34.87 12.26 5.07
C ILE A 147 33.44 11.87 4.75
N ILE A 148 32.89 12.31 3.61
CA ILE A 148 31.53 11.97 3.19
C ILE A 148 31.39 10.46 2.96
N GLU A 149 32.38 9.81 2.37
CA GLU A 149 32.41 8.36 2.17
C GLU A 149 32.38 7.61 3.50
N THR A 150 33.25 8.00 4.44
CA THR A 150 33.30 7.42 5.79
C THR A 150 31.98 7.65 6.54
N TYR A 151 31.43 8.86 6.47
CA TYR A 151 30.15 9.21 7.08
C TYR A 151 28.98 8.41 6.46
N THR A 152 29.01 8.19 5.15
CA THR A 152 28.01 7.39 4.44
C THR A 152 28.06 5.93 4.86
N SER A 153 29.25 5.37 5.07
CA SER A 153 29.43 3.99 5.56
C SER A 153 28.86 3.82 6.98
N TRP A 154 29.13 4.75 7.89
CA TRP A 154 28.56 4.70 9.23
C TRP A 154 27.04 4.90 9.21
N SER A 155 26.53 5.83 8.43
CA SER A 155 25.09 6.03 8.25
C SER A 155 24.39 4.81 7.63
N ALA A 156 25.06 4.07 6.74
CA ALA A 156 24.56 2.78 6.26
C ALA A 156 24.45 1.76 7.38
N SER A 157 25.48 1.64 8.21
CA SER A 157 25.46 0.77 9.40
C SER A 157 24.35 1.17 10.38
N LEU A 158 24.07 2.48 10.53
CA LEU A 158 22.95 2.97 11.33
C LEU A 158 21.61 2.53 10.75
N ARG A 159 21.42 2.66 9.43
CA ARG A 159 20.22 2.18 8.74
C ARG A 159 20.03 0.67 8.85
N ASP A 160 21.11 -0.11 8.80
CA ASP A 160 21.06 -1.57 8.94
C ASP A 160 20.57 -1.95 10.35
N ILE A 161 21.10 -1.30 11.40
CA ILE A 161 20.61 -1.48 12.78
C ILE A 161 19.15 -1.06 12.89
N MET A 162 18.74 0.07 12.30
CA MET A 162 17.34 0.50 12.29
C MET A 162 16.44 -0.53 11.63
N GLN A 163 16.89 -1.16 10.55
CA GLN A 163 16.15 -2.21 9.85
C GLN A 163 16.00 -3.45 10.73
N HIS A 164 17.07 -3.91 11.36
CA HIS A 164 17.02 -5.04 12.31
C HIS A 164 16.15 -4.75 13.53
N MET A 165 16.31 -3.58 14.14
CA MET A 165 15.48 -3.15 15.26
C MET A 165 14.02 -3.00 14.85
N SER A 166 13.71 -2.43 13.69
CA SER A 166 12.32 -2.34 13.23
C SER A 166 11.66 -3.72 13.09
N GLN A 167 12.40 -4.75 12.69
CA GLN A 167 11.89 -6.12 12.59
C GLN A 167 11.72 -6.77 13.96
N GLU A 168 12.65 -6.56 14.89
CA GLU A 168 12.62 -7.10 16.26
C GLU A 168 11.60 -6.36 17.16
N THR A 169 11.48 -5.04 16.99
CA THR A 169 10.49 -4.18 17.62
C THR A 169 9.09 -4.47 17.09
N LEU A 170 8.89 -4.76 15.80
CA LEU A 170 7.59 -5.22 15.29
C LEU A 170 7.19 -6.57 15.92
N ALA A 171 8.16 -7.41 16.30
CA ALA A 171 7.90 -8.64 17.03
C ALA A 171 7.61 -8.41 18.51
N LYS A 172 8.32 -7.48 19.19
CA LYS A 172 8.12 -7.18 20.62
C LYS A 172 6.94 -6.23 20.93
N LEU A 173 6.63 -5.27 20.05
CA LEU A 173 5.47 -4.38 20.18
C LEU A 173 4.14 -5.12 19.99
N ALA A 174 4.15 -6.25 19.28
CA ALA A 174 2.99 -7.14 19.16
C ALA A 174 2.56 -7.74 20.51
N GLU A 175 3.43 -7.73 21.53
CA GLU A 175 3.17 -8.37 22.83
C GLU A 175 2.96 -7.39 24.01
N GLY A 176 3.26 -6.08 23.90
CA GLY A 176 3.36 -5.25 25.13
C GLY A 176 2.99 -3.76 25.17
N ASP A 177 2.85 -3.02 24.05
CA ASP A 177 2.59 -1.55 24.12
C ASP A 177 1.51 -1.10 23.12
N GLN A 178 0.24 -1.21 23.53
CA GLN A 178 -0.91 -0.83 22.71
C GLN A 178 -1.01 0.68 22.45
N GLN A 179 -0.41 1.54 23.29
CA GLN A 179 -0.53 2.99 23.17
C GLN A 179 0.45 3.55 22.13
N GLY A 180 1.73 3.14 22.14
CA GLY A 180 2.68 3.54 21.09
C GLY A 180 2.30 3.05 19.68
N LEU A 181 1.55 1.94 19.61
CA LEU A 181 0.99 1.42 18.35
C LEU A 181 -0.14 2.31 17.79
N LYS A 182 -0.96 2.87 18.69
CA LYS A 182 -2.03 3.83 18.35
C LYS A 182 -1.45 5.16 17.90
N ASP A 183 -0.47 5.67 18.64
CA ASP A 183 0.13 6.99 18.38
C ASP A 183 0.96 7.02 17.08
N SER A 184 1.44 5.85 16.62
CA SER A 184 2.12 5.70 15.32
C SER A 184 1.19 5.46 14.13
N GLY A 185 -0.11 5.20 14.36
CA GLY A 185 -1.06 4.81 13.31
C GLY A 185 -0.79 3.41 12.71
N LEU A 186 0.15 2.65 13.27
CA LEU A 186 0.55 1.33 12.77
C LEU A 186 -0.27 0.18 13.40
N GLU A 187 -1.01 0.45 14.48
CA GLU A 187 -1.88 -0.54 15.14
C GLU A 187 -2.73 -1.36 14.17
N PRO A 188 -3.43 -0.76 13.19
CA PRO A 188 -4.29 -1.53 12.28
C PRO A 188 -3.47 -2.44 11.36
N VAL A 189 -2.32 -1.96 10.87
CA VAL A 189 -1.45 -2.72 9.98
C VAL A 189 -0.82 -3.90 10.72
N ILE A 190 -0.39 -3.69 11.96
CA ILE A 190 0.20 -4.74 12.80
C ILE A 190 -0.86 -5.76 13.21
N LYS A 191 -2.06 -5.32 13.63
CA LYS A 191 -3.20 -6.22 13.89
C LYS A 191 -3.50 -7.11 12.68
N ARG A 192 -3.61 -6.54 11.47
CA ARG A 192 -3.87 -7.31 10.25
C ARG A 192 -2.75 -8.28 9.92
N ARG A 193 -1.49 -7.90 10.16
CA ARG A 193 -0.33 -8.78 9.94
C ARG A 193 -0.30 -9.95 10.93
N MET A 194 -0.66 -9.71 12.19
CA MET A 194 -0.83 -10.79 13.17
C MET A 194 -1.97 -11.72 12.77
N LEU A 195 -3.10 -11.16 12.32
CA LEU A 195 -4.23 -11.93 11.82
C LEU A 195 -3.87 -12.76 10.58
N ALA A 196 -3.05 -12.24 9.66
CA ALA A 196 -2.61 -12.96 8.45
C ALA A 196 -2.04 -14.36 8.72
N GLU A 197 -1.40 -14.54 9.88
CA GLU A 197 -0.75 -15.79 10.27
C GLU A 197 -1.61 -16.61 11.24
N ALA A 198 -2.72 -16.06 11.71
CA ALA A 198 -3.64 -16.70 12.64
C ALA A 198 -4.62 -17.63 11.92
N LYS A 199 -5.04 -18.69 12.63
CA LYS A 199 -6.13 -19.57 12.22
C LYS A 199 -7.41 -19.14 12.92
N ALA A 200 -8.55 -19.39 12.29
CA ALA A 200 -9.83 -19.20 12.95
C ALA A 200 -9.88 -20.01 14.27
N PRO A 201 -10.30 -19.37 15.38
CA PRO A 201 -10.59 -20.05 16.64
C PRO A 201 -11.54 -21.24 16.45
N ALA A 202 -11.44 -22.23 17.33
CA ALA A 202 -12.25 -23.45 17.22
C ALA A 202 -13.77 -23.20 17.40
N ASP A 203 -14.12 -22.14 18.13
CA ASP A 203 -15.47 -21.66 18.41
C ASP A 203 -16.02 -20.73 17.31
N TYR A 204 -15.23 -20.42 16.28
CA TYR A 204 -15.71 -19.66 15.13
C TYR A 204 -16.44 -20.58 14.15
N HIS A 205 -17.76 -20.39 14.01
CA HIS A 205 -18.64 -21.21 13.19
C HIS A 205 -19.38 -20.40 12.13
N SER A 206 -19.97 -21.10 11.15
CA SER A 206 -20.87 -20.49 10.18
C SER A 206 -22.07 -19.83 10.87
N LEU A 207 -22.53 -18.72 10.31
CA LEU A 207 -23.67 -17.97 10.81
C LEU A 207 -24.95 -18.81 10.75
N THR A 208 -25.66 -18.87 11.88
CA THR A 208 -26.98 -19.51 11.99
C THR A 208 -28.08 -18.46 11.80
N GLY A 209 -28.75 -18.46 10.65
CA GLY A 209 -29.79 -17.49 10.35
C GLY A 209 -30.49 -17.80 9.03
N THR A 210 -31.47 -16.97 8.65
CA THR A 210 -32.16 -17.08 7.36
C THR A 210 -31.59 -16.05 6.41
N LEU A 211 -31.15 -16.49 5.23
CA LEU A 211 -30.76 -15.62 4.13
C LEU A 211 -31.86 -15.60 3.08
N ILE A 212 -32.44 -14.43 2.83
CA ILE A 212 -33.44 -14.20 1.79
C ILE A 212 -32.75 -13.42 0.67
N GLU A 213 -32.67 -14.05 -0.49
CA GLU A 213 -32.08 -13.47 -1.70
C GLU A 213 -32.97 -12.39 -2.32
N GLU A 214 -32.39 -11.26 -2.72
CA GLU A 214 -33.08 -10.14 -3.36
C GLU A 214 -32.42 -9.74 -4.69
N GLY A 215 -33.25 -9.37 -5.67
CA GLY A 215 -32.77 -8.91 -6.98
C GLY A 215 -32.14 -10.01 -7.85
N LYS A 216 -31.33 -9.61 -8.82
CA LYS A 216 -30.61 -10.53 -9.72
C LYS A 216 -29.17 -10.71 -9.25
N SER A 217 -28.67 -11.94 -9.30
CA SER A 217 -27.25 -12.22 -9.13
C SER A 217 -26.43 -11.60 -10.26
N ILE A 218 -25.32 -10.96 -9.90
CA ILE A 218 -24.34 -10.37 -10.81
C ILE A 218 -23.01 -11.09 -10.56
N ARG A 219 -22.80 -12.18 -11.31
CA ARG A 219 -21.55 -12.95 -11.35
C ARG A 219 -20.93 -13.23 -9.97
N GLY A 220 -21.74 -13.83 -9.08
CA GLY A 220 -21.32 -14.24 -7.75
C GLY A 220 -21.79 -13.31 -6.63
N PHE A 221 -22.12 -12.06 -6.95
CA PHE A 221 -22.67 -11.10 -5.98
C PHE A 221 -24.19 -11.00 -6.09
N GLN A 222 -24.87 -10.93 -4.94
CA GLN A 222 -26.32 -10.75 -4.88
C GLN A 222 -26.69 -9.88 -3.67
N LEU A 223 -27.79 -9.14 -3.78
CA LEU A 223 -28.34 -8.48 -2.60
C LEU A 223 -29.16 -9.49 -1.80
N GLY A 224 -29.24 -9.31 -0.50
CA GLY A 224 -30.08 -10.14 0.33
C GLY A 224 -30.41 -9.49 1.65
N LYS A 225 -31.31 -10.14 2.37
CA LYS A 225 -31.64 -9.85 3.75
C LYS A 225 -31.25 -11.03 4.61
N TRP A 226 -30.45 -10.79 5.63
CA TRP A 226 -30.05 -11.80 6.58
C TRP A 226 -30.64 -11.48 7.96
N SER A 227 -31.21 -12.47 8.62
CA SER A 227 -31.76 -12.32 9.97
C SER A 227 -31.48 -13.54 10.84
N ILE A 228 -31.27 -13.27 12.12
CA ILE A 228 -31.30 -14.28 13.18
C ILE A 228 -32.72 -14.31 13.75
N ALA A 229 -33.20 -15.48 14.17
CA ALA A 229 -34.52 -15.61 14.81
C ALA A 229 -34.69 -14.59 15.96
N GLY A 230 -35.68 -13.72 15.83
CA GLY A 230 -35.98 -12.67 16.83
C GLY A 230 -35.22 -11.35 16.66
N SER A 231 -34.43 -11.17 15.59
CA SER A 231 -33.73 -9.92 15.27
C SER A 231 -34.26 -9.29 13.97
N GLU A 232 -34.07 -7.99 13.80
CA GLU A 232 -34.37 -7.31 12.54
C GLU A 232 -33.48 -7.83 11.40
N ALA A 233 -34.03 -7.85 10.18
CA ALA A 233 -33.28 -8.28 9.00
C ALA A 233 -32.32 -7.19 8.53
N GLU A 234 -31.04 -7.54 8.45
CA GLU A 234 -29.99 -6.66 7.94
C GLU A 234 -29.81 -6.88 6.43
N LYS A 235 -29.63 -5.79 5.68
CA LYS A 235 -29.33 -5.87 4.25
C LYS A 235 -27.86 -6.19 4.03
N VAL A 236 -27.62 -7.18 3.21
CA VAL A 236 -26.28 -7.72 2.95
C VAL A 236 -26.02 -7.84 1.46
N ILE A 237 -24.73 -7.79 1.13
CA ILE A 237 -24.19 -8.26 -0.14
C ILE A 237 -23.73 -9.69 0.12
N VAL A 238 -24.24 -10.62 -0.68
CA VAL A 238 -23.91 -12.05 -0.63
C VAL A 238 -22.91 -12.36 -1.74
N GLU A 239 -21.80 -12.99 -1.40
CA GLU A 239 -20.82 -13.54 -2.34
C GLU A 239 -20.83 -15.07 -2.23
N TYR A 240 -21.15 -15.76 -3.33
CA TYR A 240 -21.19 -17.22 -3.37
C TYR A 240 -19.86 -17.82 -3.82
N HIS A 241 -19.40 -18.83 -3.08
CA HIS A 241 -18.25 -19.65 -3.42
C HIS A 241 -18.68 -21.12 -3.49
N ASP A 242 -18.61 -21.70 -4.67
CA ASP A 242 -18.88 -23.12 -4.85
C ASP A 242 -17.82 -23.95 -4.13
N TYR A 243 -18.23 -25.11 -3.61
CA TYR A 243 -17.31 -26.08 -3.05
C TYR A 243 -16.32 -26.56 -4.12
N GLU A 244 -15.07 -26.74 -3.72
CA GLU A 244 -14.08 -27.40 -4.56
C GLU A 244 -14.53 -28.85 -4.86
N ASN A 245 -14.14 -29.38 -6.02
CA ASN A 245 -14.56 -30.73 -6.45
C ASN A 245 -14.23 -31.82 -5.42
N GLU A 246 -13.12 -31.64 -4.70
CA GLU A 246 -12.69 -32.51 -3.62
C GLU A 246 -13.70 -32.60 -2.48
N LEU A 247 -14.43 -31.51 -2.20
CA LEU A 247 -15.45 -31.43 -1.15
C LEU A 247 -16.83 -31.96 -1.62
N LYS A 248 -17.00 -32.21 -2.92
CA LYS A 248 -18.20 -32.80 -3.52
C LYS A 248 -18.16 -34.33 -3.60
N GLY A 249 -17.11 -34.95 -3.05
CA GLY A 249 -16.97 -36.39 -3.04
C GLY A 249 -17.94 -37.07 -2.07
N ASP A 250 -18.57 -38.16 -2.50
CA ASP A 250 -19.56 -38.90 -1.69
C ASP A 250 -18.93 -39.68 -0.51
N ASP A 251 -17.60 -39.91 -0.54
CA ASP A 251 -16.86 -40.77 0.40
C ASP A 251 -16.00 -40.00 1.43
N LEU A 252 -16.33 -38.75 1.73
CA LEU A 252 -15.57 -37.94 2.70
C LEU A 252 -16.03 -38.21 4.13
N ASP A 253 -15.09 -38.43 5.04
CA ASP A 253 -15.38 -38.40 6.47
C ASP A 253 -15.47 -36.97 7.02
N GLN A 254 -15.93 -36.83 8.27
CA GLN A 254 -16.10 -35.52 8.89
C GLN A 254 -14.76 -34.76 9.04
N GLU A 255 -13.65 -35.46 9.24
CA GLU A 255 -12.33 -34.85 9.42
C GLU A 255 -11.81 -34.28 8.10
N ASP A 256 -12.04 -34.98 6.99
CA ASP A 256 -11.75 -34.52 5.63
C ASP A 256 -12.63 -33.32 5.25
N ILE A 257 -13.93 -33.35 5.57
CA ILE A 257 -14.84 -32.20 5.36
C ILE A 257 -14.35 -30.98 6.13
N ASP A 258 -14.03 -31.14 7.41
CA ASP A 258 -13.56 -30.05 8.27
C ASP A 258 -12.22 -29.48 7.75
N ARG A 259 -11.31 -30.36 7.30
CA ARG A 259 -10.03 -29.95 6.68
C ARG A 259 -10.25 -29.14 5.41
N LEU A 260 -11.16 -29.57 4.54
CA LEU A 260 -11.47 -28.90 3.28
C LEU A 260 -12.24 -27.59 3.48
N LYS A 261 -13.07 -27.48 4.53
CA LYS A 261 -13.80 -26.24 4.88
C LYS A 261 -12.96 -25.25 5.72
N ALA A 262 -11.87 -25.69 6.34
CA ALA A 262 -11.01 -24.84 7.17
C ALA A 262 -10.47 -23.56 6.48
N PRO A 263 -10.10 -23.56 5.18
CA PRO A 263 -9.67 -22.36 4.47
C PRO A 263 -10.77 -21.29 4.39
N ILE A 264 -11.99 -21.68 4.00
CA ILE A 264 -13.15 -20.78 3.92
C ILE A 264 -13.48 -20.21 5.31
N ARG A 265 -13.49 -21.06 6.34
CA ARG A 265 -13.73 -20.65 7.72
C ARG A 265 -12.67 -19.64 8.20
N THR A 266 -11.41 -19.91 7.90
CA THR A 266 -10.30 -19.02 8.25
C THR A 266 -10.42 -17.69 7.51
N LEU A 267 -10.73 -17.72 6.21
CA LEU A 267 -10.93 -16.51 5.42
C LEU A 267 -12.06 -15.65 5.98
N ALA A 268 -13.22 -16.23 6.29
CA ALA A 268 -14.35 -15.48 6.84
C ALA A 268 -14.02 -14.82 8.19
N TRP A 269 -13.37 -15.57 9.09
CA TRP A 269 -12.91 -15.03 10.37
C TRP A 269 -11.92 -13.88 10.17
N LEU A 270 -10.98 -14.02 9.24
CA LEU A 270 -10.00 -13.00 8.96
C LEU A 270 -10.65 -11.75 8.35
N LEU A 271 -11.52 -11.90 7.36
CA LEU A 271 -12.23 -10.77 6.75
C LEU A 271 -13.07 -10.04 7.79
N GLN A 272 -13.76 -10.77 8.67
CA GLN A 272 -14.52 -10.20 9.78
C GLN A 272 -13.63 -9.44 10.78
N SER A 273 -12.51 -10.05 11.19
CA SER A 273 -11.59 -9.49 12.19
C SER A 273 -10.74 -8.34 11.65
N THR A 274 -10.58 -8.27 10.33
CA THR A 274 -9.84 -7.20 9.65
C THR A 274 -10.73 -6.04 9.22
N THR A 275 -12.06 -6.19 9.31
CA THR A 275 -13.03 -5.23 8.75
C THR A 275 -12.68 -3.78 9.06
N PHE A 276 -12.54 -3.03 7.97
CA PHE A 276 -11.61 -1.93 7.82
C PHE A 276 -12.24 -0.56 8.07
N ALA A 277 -13.22 -0.49 8.98
CA ALA A 277 -13.92 0.74 9.32
C ALA A 277 -13.92 0.96 10.84
N SER A 278 -12.83 1.52 11.37
CA SER A 278 -12.88 2.13 12.69
C SER A 278 -13.55 3.49 12.56
N LYS A 279 -14.76 3.65 13.12
CA LYS A 279 -15.38 4.96 13.37
C LYS A 279 -14.70 5.70 14.53
N SER A 280 -13.40 5.51 14.76
CA SER A 280 -12.66 6.24 15.79
C SER A 280 -12.17 7.56 15.19
N SER A 281 -12.79 8.66 15.59
CA SER A 281 -12.37 10.02 15.28
C SER A 281 -11.06 10.44 15.94
N ASP A 282 -10.48 9.60 16.80
CA ASP A 282 -9.31 9.91 17.60
C ASP A 282 -8.13 8.98 17.22
N SER A 283 -7.41 9.35 16.17
CA SER A 283 -5.98 9.06 15.89
C SER A 283 -5.72 9.29 14.39
N LEU A 284 -4.49 9.67 14.04
CA LEU A 284 -3.98 9.87 12.68
C LEU A 284 -4.72 9.01 11.64
N ASP A 285 -5.40 9.66 10.68
CA ASP A 285 -6.29 9.04 9.69
C ASP A 285 -5.75 7.69 9.20
N GLN A 286 -6.38 6.60 9.65
CA GLN A 286 -6.03 5.27 9.18
C GLN A 286 -6.20 5.22 7.66
N PRO A 287 -5.26 4.63 6.91
CA PRO A 287 -5.42 4.52 5.47
C PRO A 287 -6.65 3.66 5.16
N LYS A 288 -7.64 4.28 4.53
CA LYS A 288 -8.90 3.66 4.14
C LYS A 288 -8.64 2.46 3.22
N ILE A 289 -9.20 1.32 3.57
CA ILE A 289 -9.22 0.12 2.71
C ILE A 289 -10.61 0.02 2.12
N TYR A 290 -10.69 0.03 0.79
CA TYR A 290 -11.94 -0.07 0.07
C TYR A 290 -12.29 -1.55 -0.08
N ALA A 291 -12.71 -2.16 1.02
CA ALA A 291 -13.25 -3.52 1.10
C ALA A 291 -14.53 -3.49 1.93
N LEU A 292 -15.45 -4.42 1.66
CA LEU A 292 -16.70 -4.49 2.40
C LEU A 292 -16.51 -5.10 3.80
N GLU A 293 -17.32 -4.67 4.75
CA GLU A 293 -17.34 -5.24 6.10
C GLU A 293 -17.96 -6.65 6.05
N CYS A 294 -17.14 -7.69 6.23
CA CYS A 294 -17.61 -9.08 6.30
C CYS A 294 -18.27 -9.36 7.66
N LEU A 295 -19.51 -9.81 7.63
CA LEU A 295 -20.27 -10.25 8.82
C LEU A 295 -19.98 -11.71 9.19
N GLY A 296 -19.49 -12.49 8.22
CA GLY A 296 -19.20 -13.91 8.35
C GLY A 296 -19.63 -14.69 7.11
N PHE A 297 -19.85 -15.99 7.27
CA PHE A 297 -20.27 -16.87 6.18
C PHE A 297 -21.39 -17.82 6.61
N VAL A 298 -22.22 -18.23 5.66
CA VAL A 298 -23.24 -19.27 5.80
C VAL A 298 -22.79 -20.47 4.99
N ASP A 299 -22.87 -21.66 5.58
CA ASP A 299 -22.56 -22.91 4.90
C ASP A 299 -23.84 -23.50 4.29
N GLN A 300 -23.81 -23.82 2.99
CA GLN A 300 -24.96 -24.30 2.22
C GLN A 300 -24.61 -25.64 1.55
N PRO A 301 -24.60 -26.75 2.32
CA PRO A 301 -24.16 -28.04 1.82
C PRO A 301 -25.09 -28.65 0.77
N ILE A 302 -26.39 -28.33 0.80
CA ILE A 302 -27.37 -28.82 -0.19
C ILE A 302 -27.07 -28.22 -1.57
N GLU A 303 -26.70 -26.95 -1.59
CA GLU A 303 -26.33 -26.19 -2.78
C GLU A 303 -24.84 -26.32 -3.13
N GLU A 304 -24.08 -27.12 -2.38
CA GLU A 304 -22.63 -27.32 -2.52
C GLU A 304 -21.83 -26.02 -2.58
N ARG A 305 -22.15 -25.05 -1.72
CA ARG A 305 -21.52 -23.72 -1.71
C ARG A 305 -21.43 -23.11 -0.31
N SER A 306 -20.61 -22.07 -0.18
CA SER A 306 -20.57 -21.17 0.97
C SER A 306 -20.97 -19.77 0.53
N ALA A 307 -21.69 -19.05 1.38
CA ALA A 307 -22.15 -17.68 1.12
C ALA A 307 -21.51 -16.72 2.11
N PHE A 308 -20.63 -15.83 1.65
CA PHE A 308 -20.06 -14.77 2.48
C PHE A 308 -21.03 -13.61 2.54
N LEU A 309 -21.27 -13.11 3.75
CA LEU A 309 -22.18 -12.00 4.00
C LEU A 309 -21.36 -10.75 4.28
N TYR A 310 -21.61 -9.71 3.50
CA TYR A 310 -21.01 -8.40 3.71
C TYR A 310 -22.08 -7.36 4.00
N LYS A 311 -21.76 -6.44 4.89
CA LYS A 311 -22.63 -5.32 5.21
C LYS A 311 -22.78 -4.39 4.00
N LEU A 312 -24.02 -4.05 3.69
CA LEU A 312 -24.31 -3.03 2.69
C LEU A 312 -23.96 -1.63 3.26
N PRO A 313 -23.13 -0.82 2.60
CA PRO A 313 -22.88 0.56 3.02
C PRO A 313 -24.19 1.37 3.08
N ALA A 314 -24.33 2.22 4.10
CA ALA A 314 -25.61 2.83 4.49
C ALA A 314 -26.36 3.47 3.31
N SER A 315 -27.58 2.97 3.06
CA SER A 315 -28.56 3.60 2.17
C SER A 315 -29.73 4.12 3.00
N GLU A 316 -29.93 5.43 3.04
CA GLU A 316 -31.08 6.06 3.71
C GLU A 316 -32.40 5.85 2.95
N SER A 317 -32.35 5.32 1.72
CA SER A 317 -33.54 5.04 0.90
C SER A 317 -33.47 3.64 0.28
N ASP A 318 -34.59 2.93 0.32
CA ASP A 318 -34.74 1.57 -0.22
C ASP A 318 -34.93 1.55 -1.75
N ASP A 319 -35.28 2.68 -2.35
CA ASP A 319 -35.60 2.78 -3.77
C ASP A 319 -34.32 2.84 -4.62
N GLY A 320 -34.08 1.81 -5.43
CA GLY A 320 -33.05 1.80 -6.48
C GLY A 320 -31.73 1.10 -6.15
N THR A 321 -31.66 0.29 -5.08
CA THR A 321 -30.45 -0.47 -4.72
C THR A 321 -30.11 -1.51 -5.80
N SER A 322 -29.04 -1.29 -6.55
CA SER A 322 -28.49 -2.27 -7.50
C SER A 322 -26.97 -2.34 -7.36
N LEU A 323 -26.45 -3.56 -7.25
CA LEU A 323 -25.01 -3.78 -7.30
C LEU A 323 -24.50 -3.50 -8.72
N THR A 324 -23.33 -2.87 -8.80
CA THR A 324 -22.70 -2.55 -10.08
C THR A 324 -21.23 -2.91 -9.98
N THR A 325 -20.78 -3.85 -10.82
CA THR A 325 -19.36 -4.15 -10.96
C THR A 325 -18.69 -3.17 -11.90
N LEU A 326 -17.37 -2.96 -11.75
CA LEU A 326 -16.59 -2.14 -12.68
C LEU A 326 -16.77 -2.63 -14.14
N HIS A 327 -16.80 -3.94 -14.34
CA HIS A 327 -17.02 -4.56 -15.65
C HIS A 327 -18.37 -4.17 -16.27
N ALA A 328 -19.46 -4.29 -15.49
CA ALA A 328 -20.79 -3.92 -15.94
C ALA A 328 -20.89 -2.42 -16.21
N PHE A 329 -20.26 -1.62 -15.35
CA PHE A 329 -20.25 -0.17 -15.49
C PHE A 329 -19.54 0.29 -16.76
N ILE A 330 -18.34 -0.20 -17.06
CA ILE A 330 -17.62 0.15 -18.31
C ILE A 330 -18.45 -0.22 -19.54
N ASN A 331 -19.12 -1.37 -19.52
CA ASN A 331 -19.91 -1.89 -20.64
C ASN A 331 -21.37 -1.39 -20.68
N ALA A 332 -21.78 -0.52 -19.76
CA ALA A 332 -23.15 -0.05 -19.69
C ALA A 332 -23.57 0.69 -20.98
N VAL A 333 -24.79 0.40 -21.43
CA VAL A 333 -25.40 0.97 -22.63
C VAL A 333 -26.65 1.74 -22.29
N ASP A 334 -26.96 2.76 -23.09
CA ASP A 334 -28.20 3.51 -23.01
C ASP A 334 -29.41 2.58 -23.27
N SER A 335 -30.42 2.65 -22.42
CA SER A 335 -31.58 1.78 -22.49
C SER A 335 -32.41 1.98 -23.77
N THR A 336 -32.40 3.20 -24.33
CA THR A 336 -33.21 3.61 -25.49
C THR A 336 -32.54 3.28 -26.81
N ASN A 337 -31.26 3.63 -26.97
CA ASN A 337 -30.56 3.54 -28.27
C ASN A 337 -29.50 2.43 -28.31
N LYS A 338 -29.28 1.72 -27.20
CA LYS A 338 -28.31 0.62 -27.04
C LYS A 338 -26.86 0.99 -27.33
N ARG A 339 -26.52 2.28 -27.41
CA ARG A 339 -25.13 2.76 -27.57
C ARG A 339 -24.41 2.75 -26.23
N PRO A 340 -23.07 2.57 -26.21
CA PRO A 340 -22.28 2.69 -24.98
C PRO A 340 -22.50 4.04 -24.30
N LEU A 341 -22.70 4.03 -22.99
CA LEU A 341 -22.80 5.25 -22.20
C LEU A 341 -21.49 6.03 -22.23
N LYS A 342 -21.58 7.36 -22.18
CA LYS A 342 -20.42 8.26 -22.14
C LYS A 342 -19.49 7.89 -20.97
N LYS A 343 -18.17 8.00 -21.14
CA LYS A 343 -17.21 7.77 -20.04
C LYS A 343 -17.44 8.76 -18.87
N PRO A 344 -17.22 8.35 -17.61
CA PRO A 344 -17.24 9.26 -16.46
C PRO A 344 -16.19 10.37 -16.57
N SER A 345 -16.25 11.29 -15.62
CA SER A 345 -15.23 12.33 -15.46
C SER A 345 -13.82 11.73 -15.29
N LEU A 346 -12.79 12.52 -15.58
CA LEU A 346 -11.41 12.11 -15.31
C LEU A 346 -11.19 11.85 -13.81
N ASN A 347 -11.70 12.73 -12.95
CA ASN A 347 -11.59 12.63 -11.49
C ASN A 347 -12.21 11.33 -10.97
N ASP A 348 -13.38 10.91 -11.48
CA ASP A 348 -13.97 9.62 -11.10
C ASP A 348 -13.12 8.44 -11.58
N ARG A 349 -12.54 8.51 -12.79
CA ARG A 349 -11.61 7.47 -13.28
C ARG A 349 -10.35 7.37 -12.42
N PHE A 350 -9.78 8.50 -12.00
CA PHE A 350 -8.67 8.51 -11.05
C PHE A 350 -9.09 8.03 -9.66
N SER A 351 -10.30 8.37 -9.19
CA SER A 351 -10.84 7.92 -7.89
C SER A 351 -11.01 6.40 -7.84
N MET A 352 -11.60 5.79 -8.89
CA MET A 352 -11.70 4.34 -9.03
C MET A 352 -10.31 3.66 -9.04
N ALA A 353 -9.37 4.21 -9.81
CA ALA A 353 -8.01 3.69 -9.89
C ALA A 353 -7.25 3.78 -8.55
N HIS A 354 -7.32 4.94 -7.89
CA HIS A 354 -6.62 5.21 -6.63
C HIS A 354 -7.19 4.36 -5.48
N SER A 355 -8.52 4.20 -5.40
CA SER A 355 -9.14 3.36 -4.36
C SER A 355 -8.68 1.89 -4.44
N LEU A 356 -8.52 1.35 -5.66
CA LEU A 356 -7.93 0.01 -5.86
C LEU A 356 -6.45 -0.04 -5.48
N ALA A 357 -5.64 0.91 -5.97
CA ALA A 357 -4.20 0.93 -5.68
C ALA A 357 -3.91 1.10 -4.18
N LEU A 358 -4.66 1.96 -3.49
CA LEU A 358 -4.56 2.14 -2.04
C LEU A 358 -4.95 0.86 -1.30
N THR A 359 -5.99 0.17 -1.74
CA THR A 359 -6.43 -1.11 -1.15
C THR A 359 -5.35 -2.19 -1.31
N VAL A 360 -4.76 -2.34 -2.50
CA VAL A 360 -3.66 -3.29 -2.75
C VAL A 360 -2.41 -2.94 -1.93
N SER A 361 -2.06 -1.65 -1.83
CA SER A 361 -0.93 -1.19 -1.00
C SER A 361 -1.09 -1.63 0.46
N ASN A 362 -2.28 -1.38 1.04
CA ASN A 362 -2.59 -1.75 2.41
C ASN A 362 -2.66 -3.27 2.64
N LEU A 363 -3.17 -4.02 1.66
CA LEU A 363 -3.21 -5.47 1.71
C LEU A 363 -1.78 -6.04 1.77
N HIS A 364 -0.90 -5.55 0.91
CA HIS A 364 0.51 -5.94 0.87
C HIS A 364 1.26 -5.52 2.14
N ALA A 365 0.99 -4.33 2.69
CA ALA A 365 1.53 -3.90 3.97
C ALA A 365 1.13 -4.84 5.13
N SER A 366 -0.07 -5.43 5.02
CA SER A 366 -0.59 -6.42 5.97
C SER A 366 -0.08 -7.86 5.71
N ALA A 367 0.84 -8.04 4.75
CA ALA A 367 1.37 -9.34 4.32
C ALA A 367 0.32 -10.30 3.72
N TRP A 368 -0.72 -9.75 3.08
CA TRP A 368 -1.74 -10.50 2.35
C TRP A 368 -1.59 -10.33 0.84
N VAL A 369 -2.17 -11.27 0.09
CA VAL A 369 -2.39 -11.22 -1.36
C VAL A 369 -3.85 -11.57 -1.68
N HIS A 370 -4.42 -10.91 -2.69
CA HIS A 370 -5.82 -11.08 -3.11
C HIS A 370 -5.98 -12.26 -4.07
N LYS A 371 -5.06 -12.38 -5.04
CA LYS A 371 -5.00 -13.45 -6.05
C LYS A 371 -6.05 -13.45 -7.15
N ASN A 372 -7.16 -12.72 -6.98
CA ASN A 372 -8.23 -12.64 -7.98
C ASN A 372 -8.67 -11.21 -8.30
N ILE A 373 -7.73 -10.32 -8.66
CA ILE A 373 -8.06 -8.92 -9.02
C ILE A 373 -8.48 -8.83 -10.49
N TRP A 374 -9.72 -8.42 -10.75
CA TRP A 374 -10.28 -8.26 -12.10
C TRP A 374 -11.55 -7.40 -12.07
N SER A 375 -11.98 -6.85 -13.21
CA SER A 375 -13.10 -5.89 -13.24
C SER A 375 -14.46 -6.45 -12.82
N ARG A 376 -14.66 -7.77 -12.82
CA ARG A 376 -15.91 -8.40 -12.33
C ARG A 376 -15.94 -8.57 -10.82
N GLY A 377 -14.78 -8.78 -10.19
CA GLY A 377 -14.63 -8.84 -8.74
C GLY A 377 -14.46 -7.48 -8.07
N ILE A 378 -14.83 -6.39 -8.74
CA ILE A 378 -14.73 -5.02 -8.20
C ILE A 378 -16.12 -4.40 -8.21
N LEU A 379 -16.61 -4.02 -7.02
CA LEU A 379 -17.87 -3.32 -6.84
C LEU A 379 -17.67 -1.81 -6.81
N LEU A 380 -18.60 -1.06 -7.40
CA LEU A 380 -18.57 0.40 -7.41
C LEU A 380 -19.61 0.97 -6.46
N PHE A 381 -19.24 2.07 -5.81
CA PHE A 381 -20.12 2.84 -4.95
C PHE A 381 -19.94 4.34 -5.19
N LEU A 382 -20.99 5.10 -4.95
CA LEU A 382 -20.93 6.56 -4.89
C LEU A 382 -20.58 6.97 -3.47
N GLU A 383 -19.46 7.66 -3.29
CA GLU A 383 -19.10 8.30 -2.03
C GLU A 383 -19.50 9.77 -2.07
N THR A 384 -20.24 10.19 -1.05
CA THR A 384 -20.71 11.56 -0.82
C THR A 384 -20.35 11.99 0.61
N SER A 385 -20.67 13.24 0.97
CA SER A 385 -20.54 13.72 2.35
C SER A 385 -21.42 12.97 3.37
N SER A 386 -22.52 12.35 2.91
CA SER A 386 -23.43 11.57 3.77
C SER A 386 -23.02 10.10 3.92
N GLY A 387 -22.06 9.61 3.13
CA GLY A 387 -21.56 8.25 3.23
C GLY A 387 -21.35 7.59 1.87
N VAL A 388 -21.44 6.27 1.84
CA VAL A 388 -21.21 5.45 0.64
C VAL A 388 -22.53 4.78 0.27
N SER A 389 -22.96 4.94 -0.98
CA SER A 389 -24.23 4.41 -1.51
C SER A 389 -24.02 3.58 -2.78
N THR A 390 -24.89 2.59 -2.99
CA THR A 390 -24.99 1.84 -4.25
C THR A 390 -25.77 2.60 -5.34
N ALA A 391 -26.56 3.60 -4.95
CA ALA A 391 -27.38 4.39 -5.88
C ALA A 391 -26.61 5.59 -6.44
N GLY A 392 -27.13 6.19 -7.52
CA GLY A 392 -26.58 7.44 -8.07
C GLY A 392 -25.36 7.29 -8.98
N LEU A 393 -24.84 6.09 -9.21
CA LEU A 393 -23.63 5.85 -10.01
C LEU A 393 -23.77 6.31 -11.48
N TYR A 394 -24.92 5.99 -12.10
CA TYR A 394 -25.17 6.34 -13.50
C TYR A 394 -25.51 7.82 -13.65
N GLU A 395 -26.22 8.38 -12.69
CA GLU A 395 -26.51 9.80 -12.58
C GLU A 395 -25.20 10.59 -12.47
N GLN A 396 -24.31 10.20 -11.55
CA GLN A 396 -22.98 10.80 -11.38
C GLN A 396 -22.12 10.69 -12.65
N ARG A 397 -22.18 9.56 -13.35
CA ARG A 397 -21.45 9.37 -14.61
C ARG A 397 -21.89 10.32 -15.72
N LEU A 398 -23.18 10.64 -15.75
CA LEU A 398 -23.81 11.44 -16.82
C LEU A 398 -23.94 12.92 -16.45
N SER A 399 -23.83 13.27 -15.16
CA SER A 399 -23.93 14.63 -14.66
C SER A 399 -22.63 15.43 -14.85
N THR A 400 -22.72 16.74 -14.59
CA THR A 400 -21.55 17.59 -14.43
C THR A 400 -20.86 17.29 -13.09
N PRO A 401 -19.52 17.25 -13.01
CA PRO A 401 -18.80 16.97 -11.77
C PRO A 401 -19.26 17.89 -10.64
N SER A 402 -19.82 17.30 -9.59
CA SER A 402 -20.19 18.01 -8.36
C SER A 402 -19.08 17.87 -7.31
N PRO A 403 -18.62 18.97 -6.69
CA PRO A 403 -17.63 18.90 -5.62
C PRO A 403 -18.14 17.99 -4.49
N GLY A 404 -17.33 17.02 -4.07
CA GLY A 404 -17.61 16.15 -2.92
C GLY A 404 -18.24 14.79 -3.25
N ASN A 405 -18.71 14.57 -4.48
CA ASN A 405 -19.15 13.24 -4.93
C ASN A 405 -18.06 12.58 -5.76
N ARG A 406 -17.77 11.31 -5.48
CA ARG A 406 -16.82 10.52 -6.26
C ARG A 406 -17.21 9.06 -6.35
N ILE A 407 -16.94 8.46 -7.50
CA ILE A 407 -17.09 7.00 -7.66
C ILE A 407 -15.85 6.32 -7.09
N VAL A 408 -16.06 5.36 -6.20
CA VAL A 408 -14.99 4.59 -5.54
C VAL A 408 -15.14 3.11 -5.84
N SER A 409 -14.01 2.41 -5.93
CA SER A 409 -13.95 0.99 -6.24
C SER A 409 -13.59 0.21 -4.99
N TYR A 410 -14.44 -0.76 -4.64
CA TYR A 410 -14.24 -1.69 -3.55
C TYR A 410 -13.75 -3.02 -4.11
N LEU A 411 -12.66 -3.53 -3.54
CA LEU A 411 -12.15 -4.85 -3.85
C LEU A 411 -13.00 -5.91 -3.14
N SER A 412 -13.48 -6.87 -3.92
CA SER A 412 -14.30 -8.02 -3.52
C SER A 412 -13.74 -9.28 -4.19
N ASP A 413 -14.43 -10.42 -4.14
CA ASP A 413 -13.91 -11.69 -4.69
C ASP A 413 -12.74 -12.24 -3.84
N TRP A 414 -12.92 -12.17 -2.52
CA TRP A 414 -11.87 -12.47 -1.53
C TRP A 414 -11.62 -13.97 -1.37
N GLY A 415 -12.41 -14.84 -2.00
CA GLY A 415 -12.35 -16.31 -1.87
C GLY A 415 -10.96 -16.94 -2.04
N TYR A 416 -10.05 -16.25 -2.73
CA TYR A 416 -8.68 -16.72 -2.96
C TYR A 416 -7.61 -16.01 -2.13
N ALA A 417 -8.00 -15.01 -1.32
CA ALA A 417 -7.11 -14.16 -0.57
C ALA A 417 -6.50 -14.87 0.65
N ARG A 418 -5.24 -14.56 0.95
CA ARG A 418 -4.48 -15.22 2.04
C ARG A 418 -3.18 -14.51 2.35
N SER A 419 -2.52 -14.93 3.42
CA SER A 419 -1.15 -14.51 3.74
C SER A 419 -0.14 -14.92 2.67
N VAL A 420 0.83 -14.03 2.40
CA VAL A 420 1.95 -14.25 1.48
C VAL A 420 2.80 -15.46 1.88
N LYS A 421 2.85 -15.79 3.18
CA LYS A 421 3.64 -16.92 3.70
C LYS A 421 2.96 -18.28 3.51
N GLN A 422 1.64 -18.30 3.26
CA GLN A 422 0.92 -19.55 3.07
C GLN A 422 1.24 -20.15 1.70
N GLY A 423 1.39 -21.48 1.67
CA GLY A 423 1.70 -22.23 0.46
C GLY A 423 0.76 -21.87 -0.69
N THR A 424 1.34 -21.69 -1.89
CA THR A 424 0.52 -21.39 -3.06
C THR A 424 0.01 -22.65 -3.74
N ASP A 425 -1.32 -22.76 -3.89
CA ASP A 425 -1.87 -23.76 -4.79
C ASP A 425 -1.36 -23.53 -6.23
N MET A 426 -0.70 -24.55 -6.76
CA MET A 426 -0.11 -24.60 -8.09
C MET A 426 -1.06 -25.26 -9.09
N ARG A 427 -2.35 -25.40 -8.73
CA ARG A 427 -3.41 -25.90 -9.60
C ARG A 427 -3.43 -25.17 -10.94
N SER A 428 -3.58 -25.97 -11.98
CA SER A 428 -3.74 -25.46 -13.34
C SER A 428 -5.16 -24.97 -13.55
N ASP A 429 -5.30 -23.84 -14.23
CA ASP A 429 -6.59 -23.26 -14.56
C ASP A 429 -6.56 -22.76 -16.00
N PHE A 430 -7.52 -23.21 -16.79
CA PHE A 430 -7.61 -22.93 -18.22
C PHE A 430 -8.80 -22.05 -18.59
N GLU A 431 -9.48 -21.43 -17.61
CA GLU A 431 -10.51 -20.43 -17.88
C GLU A 431 -9.91 -19.25 -18.65
N VAL A 432 -10.44 -18.98 -19.84
CA VAL A 432 -9.77 -18.13 -20.82
C VAL A 432 -9.65 -16.69 -20.31
N GLU A 433 -10.77 -16.04 -20.01
CA GLU A 433 -10.78 -14.63 -19.65
C GLU A 433 -10.05 -14.31 -18.32
N PRO A 434 -10.29 -15.04 -17.20
CA PRO A 434 -9.58 -14.79 -15.95
C PRO A 434 -8.07 -14.90 -16.08
N ASN A 435 -7.58 -15.83 -16.92
CA ASN A 435 -6.14 -15.97 -17.17
C ASN A 435 -5.50 -14.72 -17.79
N PHE A 436 -6.24 -13.87 -18.50
CA PHE A 436 -5.66 -12.67 -19.11
C PHE A 436 -5.41 -11.55 -18.08
N TYR A 437 -6.05 -11.61 -16.90
CA TYR A 437 -5.75 -10.74 -15.77
C TYR A 437 -4.51 -11.20 -14.99
N ARG A 438 -4.16 -12.49 -15.08
CA ARG A 438 -3.07 -13.08 -14.30
C ARG A 438 -1.71 -12.77 -14.90
N HIS A 439 -0.73 -12.59 -14.02
CA HIS A 439 0.68 -12.50 -14.43
C HIS A 439 1.08 -13.72 -15.27
N PRO A 440 1.93 -13.57 -16.32
CA PRO A 440 2.34 -14.68 -17.18
C PRO A 440 2.80 -15.94 -16.43
N ASP A 441 3.50 -15.77 -15.30
CA ASP A 441 4.01 -16.90 -14.51
C ASP A 441 2.91 -17.73 -13.82
N ARG A 442 1.68 -17.20 -13.76
CA ARG A 442 0.49 -17.79 -13.13
C ARG A 442 -0.61 -18.15 -14.13
N GLN A 443 -0.38 -17.95 -15.43
CA GLN A 443 -1.37 -18.31 -16.46
C GLN A 443 -1.33 -19.81 -16.79
N GLY A 444 -2.50 -20.42 -16.96
CA GLY A 444 -2.62 -21.83 -17.36
C GLY A 444 -2.08 -22.74 -16.27
N ARG A 445 -0.86 -23.26 -16.51
CA ARG A 445 -0.10 -24.04 -15.53
C ARG A 445 0.87 -23.12 -14.80
N PRO A 446 0.64 -22.79 -13.52
CA PRO A 446 1.50 -21.89 -12.81
C PRO A 446 2.93 -22.42 -12.71
N THR A 447 3.89 -21.51 -12.88
CA THR A 447 5.33 -21.80 -12.87
C THR A 447 6.05 -21.34 -11.61
N HIS A 448 5.43 -20.42 -10.87
CA HIS A 448 5.97 -19.81 -9.65
C HIS A 448 4.88 -19.74 -8.58
N GLN A 449 5.29 -19.74 -7.31
CA GLN A 449 4.39 -19.44 -6.19
C GLN A 449 3.82 -18.02 -6.30
N PHE A 450 2.68 -17.77 -5.69
CA PHE A 450 2.04 -16.46 -5.78
C PHE A 450 2.85 -15.43 -4.99
N SER A 451 3.04 -14.23 -5.55
CA SER A 451 3.74 -13.12 -4.92
C SER A 451 2.93 -11.84 -5.09
N ARG A 452 3.30 -10.80 -4.34
CA ARG A 452 2.71 -9.45 -4.44
C ARG A 452 2.76 -8.88 -5.86
N MET A 453 3.79 -9.25 -6.62
CA MET A 453 3.95 -8.83 -8.02
C MET A 453 2.83 -9.33 -8.93
N HIS A 454 2.21 -10.45 -8.60
CA HIS A 454 1.09 -10.98 -9.38
C HIS A 454 -0.19 -10.17 -9.17
N ASP A 455 -0.47 -9.72 -7.93
CA ASP A 455 -1.58 -8.79 -7.66
C ASP A 455 -1.32 -7.43 -8.30
N ILE A 456 -0.08 -6.92 -8.23
CA ILE A 456 0.31 -5.67 -8.90
C ILE A 456 0.09 -5.75 -10.41
N TYR A 457 0.44 -6.87 -11.04
CA TYR A 457 0.19 -7.06 -12.47
C TYR A 457 -1.31 -7.02 -12.78
N ALA A 458 -2.11 -7.78 -12.03
CA ALA A 458 -3.56 -7.84 -12.22
C ALA A 458 -4.22 -6.47 -12.01
N LEU A 459 -3.76 -5.71 -11.00
CA LEU A 459 -4.13 -4.31 -10.82
C LEU A 459 -3.77 -3.48 -12.06
N GLY A 460 -2.57 -3.64 -12.63
CA GLY A 460 -2.17 -2.97 -13.88
C GLY A 460 -3.12 -3.24 -15.05
N VAL A 461 -3.65 -4.46 -15.17
CA VAL A 461 -4.66 -4.80 -16.18
C VAL A 461 -5.97 -4.06 -15.93
N VAL A 462 -6.45 -4.01 -14.69
CA VAL A 462 -7.68 -3.28 -14.33
C VAL A 462 -7.51 -1.77 -14.51
N LEU A 463 -6.36 -1.21 -14.15
CA LEU A 463 -6.04 0.20 -14.39
C LEU A 463 -6.02 0.51 -15.89
N LEU A 464 -5.55 -0.40 -16.74
CA LEU A 464 -5.66 -0.26 -18.19
C LEU A 464 -7.13 -0.21 -18.65
N GLU A 465 -8.01 -1.06 -18.08
CA GLU A 465 -9.45 -1.02 -18.38
C GLU A 465 -10.09 0.32 -17.99
N ILE A 466 -9.78 0.84 -16.80
CA ILE A 466 -10.28 2.13 -16.31
C ILE A 466 -9.76 3.27 -17.20
N GLY A 467 -8.46 3.27 -17.50
CA GLY A 467 -7.83 4.34 -18.27
C GLY A 467 -8.33 4.41 -19.71
N LEU A 468 -8.51 3.27 -20.39
CA LEU A 468 -9.06 3.23 -21.74
C LEU A 468 -10.59 3.26 -21.77
N TRP A 469 -11.24 3.04 -20.63
CA TRP A 469 -12.68 2.84 -20.51
C TRP A 469 -13.22 1.72 -21.42
N VAL A 470 -12.46 0.61 -21.50
CA VAL A 470 -12.79 -0.59 -22.27
C VAL A 470 -12.35 -1.81 -21.48
N THR A 471 -13.25 -2.79 -21.32
CA THR A 471 -12.96 -4.03 -20.60
C THR A 471 -11.98 -4.93 -21.36
N LEU A 472 -11.25 -5.78 -20.63
CA LEU A 472 -10.29 -6.73 -21.18
C LEU A 472 -10.96 -7.71 -22.15
N SER A 473 -12.18 -8.15 -21.83
CA SER A 473 -13.01 -8.98 -22.73
C SER A 473 -13.19 -8.36 -24.12
N ARG A 474 -13.30 -7.03 -24.18
CA ARG A 474 -13.45 -6.29 -25.43
C ARG A 474 -12.10 -5.96 -26.07
N LEU A 475 -11.09 -5.60 -25.28
CA LEU A 475 -9.74 -5.34 -25.79
C LEU A 475 -9.12 -6.58 -26.44
N MET A 476 -9.41 -7.76 -25.91
CA MET A 476 -8.83 -9.03 -26.32
C MET A 476 -9.86 -10.01 -26.93
N GLU A 477 -11.02 -9.51 -27.37
CA GLU A 477 -12.16 -10.31 -27.82
C GLU A 477 -11.77 -11.39 -28.85
N ALA A 478 -10.99 -11.01 -29.87
CA ALA A 478 -10.55 -11.93 -30.91
C ALA A 478 -9.72 -13.09 -30.35
N LYS A 479 -8.81 -12.81 -29.42
CA LYS A 479 -7.94 -13.82 -28.79
C LYS A 479 -8.70 -14.69 -27.81
N ILE A 480 -9.67 -14.13 -27.09
CA ILE A 480 -10.53 -14.87 -26.17
C ILE A 480 -11.38 -15.86 -26.97
N LYS A 481 -12.06 -15.41 -28.03
CA LYS A 481 -12.84 -16.28 -28.92
C LYS A 481 -11.99 -17.38 -29.56
N GLU A 482 -10.78 -17.05 -30.02
CA GLU A 482 -9.84 -18.04 -30.57
C GLU A 482 -9.45 -19.10 -29.53
N ALA A 483 -9.16 -18.67 -28.30
CA ALA A 483 -8.79 -19.57 -27.21
C ALA A 483 -9.96 -20.46 -26.74
N GLU A 484 -11.17 -19.90 -26.65
CA GLU A 484 -12.40 -20.64 -26.35
C GLU A 484 -12.68 -21.70 -27.42
N ASN A 485 -12.58 -21.33 -28.70
CA ASN A 485 -12.82 -22.25 -29.82
C ASN A 485 -11.77 -23.36 -29.94
N SER A 486 -10.51 -23.05 -29.62
CA SER A 486 -9.40 -24.01 -29.73
C SER A 486 -9.16 -24.83 -28.46
N GLY A 487 -9.77 -24.44 -27.33
CA GLY A 487 -9.51 -25.02 -26.01
C GLY A 487 -8.07 -24.78 -25.51
N LYS A 488 -7.34 -23.83 -26.10
CA LYS A 488 -5.92 -23.57 -25.79
C LYS A 488 -5.70 -22.11 -25.45
N LEU A 489 -5.09 -21.87 -24.29
CA LEU A 489 -4.68 -20.53 -23.89
C LEU A 489 -3.62 -19.97 -24.87
N PRO A 490 -3.70 -18.67 -25.20
CA PRO A 490 -2.73 -18.03 -26.05
C PRO A 490 -1.38 -17.86 -25.33
N ASN A 491 -0.34 -17.52 -26.09
CA ASN A 491 0.98 -17.32 -25.51
C ASN A 491 0.98 -16.16 -24.49
N ARG A 492 1.16 -16.51 -23.21
CA ARG A 492 1.21 -15.57 -22.07
C ARG A 492 2.11 -14.35 -22.23
N LYS A 493 3.30 -14.51 -22.85
CA LYS A 493 4.23 -13.39 -23.08
C LYS A 493 3.70 -12.44 -24.15
N ARG A 494 3.02 -12.98 -25.16
CA ARG A 494 2.37 -12.18 -26.20
C ARG A 494 1.21 -11.37 -25.62
N ILE A 495 0.38 -11.97 -24.77
CA ILE A 495 -0.70 -11.25 -24.08
C ILE A 495 -0.14 -10.08 -23.25
N ALA A 496 0.88 -10.33 -22.43
CA ALA A 496 1.51 -9.27 -21.65
C ALA A 496 2.11 -8.16 -22.52
N GLY A 497 2.79 -8.53 -23.62
CA GLY A 497 3.32 -7.56 -24.59
C GLY A 497 2.24 -6.71 -25.25
N ASP A 498 1.11 -7.32 -25.64
CA ASP A 498 -0.02 -6.62 -26.24
C ASP A 498 -0.64 -5.61 -25.25
N LEU A 499 -0.78 -5.98 -23.96
CA LEU A 499 -1.28 -5.08 -22.91
C LEU A 499 -0.33 -3.90 -22.67
N ILE A 500 0.97 -4.14 -22.62
CA ILE A 500 2.00 -3.09 -22.47
C ILE A 500 1.96 -2.13 -23.67
N ASN A 501 1.81 -2.66 -24.88
CA ASN A 501 1.73 -1.84 -26.10
C ASN A 501 0.45 -0.99 -26.12
N LEU A 502 -0.69 -1.56 -25.75
CA LEU A 502 -1.96 -0.83 -25.62
C LEU A 502 -1.84 0.31 -24.60
N ALA A 503 -1.25 0.02 -23.43
CA ALA A 503 -1.01 1.02 -22.39
C ALA A 503 -0.14 2.17 -22.92
N ALA A 504 1.02 1.86 -23.51
CA ALA A 504 1.97 2.86 -23.99
C ALA A 504 1.42 3.73 -25.13
N GLN A 505 0.62 3.18 -26.03
CA GLN A 505 0.12 3.90 -27.21
C GLN A 505 -1.12 4.74 -26.91
N ARG A 506 -2.01 4.26 -26.03
CA ARG A 506 -3.36 4.83 -25.89
C ARG A 506 -3.59 5.60 -24.60
N LEU A 507 -2.99 5.19 -23.48
CA LEU A 507 -3.20 5.87 -22.20
C LEU A 507 -2.68 7.31 -22.15
N PRO A 508 -1.57 7.71 -22.83
CA PRO A 508 -1.09 9.09 -22.76
C PRO A 508 -2.15 10.12 -23.17
N MET A 509 -2.97 9.79 -24.19
CA MET A 509 -4.01 10.66 -24.70
C MET A 509 -5.31 10.60 -23.88
N GLU A 510 -5.53 9.50 -23.14
CA GLU A 510 -6.78 9.28 -22.40
C GLU A 510 -6.70 9.69 -20.93
N MET A 511 -5.52 9.56 -20.30
CA MET A 511 -5.30 9.74 -18.86
C MET A 511 -4.01 10.49 -18.53
N GLY A 512 -3.18 10.82 -19.53
CA GLY A 512 -1.90 11.50 -19.33
C GLY A 512 -0.73 10.56 -19.01
N VAL A 513 0.47 11.16 -18.97
CA VAL A 513 1.74 10.43 -18.86
C VAL A 513 1.93 9.80 -17.47
N GLY A 514 1.50 10.48 -16.40
CA GLY A 514 1.58 9.95 -15.03
C GLY A 514 0.84 8.62 -14.88
N TYR A 515 -0.45 8.60 -15.25
CA TYR A 515 -1.26 7.38 -15.23
C TYR A 515 -0.67 6.28 -16.10
N THR A 516 -0.19 6.63 -17.29
CA THR A 516 0.45 5.67 -18.21
C THR A 516 1.67 5.02 -17.57
N THR A 517 2.51 5.82 -16.91
CA THR A 517 3.73 5.34 -16.25
C THR A 517 3.39 4.40 -15.09
N ALA A 518 2.38 4.74 -14.29
CA ALA A 518 1.88 3.88 -13.21
C ALA A 518 1.40 2.51 -13.75
N VAL A 519 0.58 2.50 -14.80
CA VAL A 519 0.09 1.26 -15.43
C VAL A 519 1.24 0.43 -16.00
N LEU A 520 2.18 1.07 -16.69
CA LEU A 520 3.35 0.38 -17.25
C LEU A 520 4.26 -0.20 -16.16
N ALA A 521 4.45 0.50 -15.04
CA ALA A 521 5.20 -0.02 -13.90
C ALA A 521 4.56 -1.31 -13.36
N CYS A 522 3.23 -1.30 -13.18
CA CYS A 522 2.47 -2.48 -12.76
C CYS A 522 2.59 -3.66 -13.74
N LEU A 523 2.39 -3.42 -15.05
CA LEU A 523 2.40 -4.49 -16.06
C LEU A 523 3.81 -5.05 -16.34
N LYS A 524 4.86 -4.25 -16.17
CA LYS A 524 6.25 -4.67 -16.36
C LYS A 524 6.89 -5.22 -15.08
N GLY A 525 6.29 -4.96 -13.92
CA GLY A 525 6.89 -5.23 -12.62
C GLY A 525 8.14 -4.38 -12.35
N ASP A 526 8.18 -3.15 -12.86
CA ASP A 526 9.33 -2.23 -12.74
C ASP A 526 9.32 -1.54 -11.37
N PHE A 527 9.63 -2.32 -10.33
CA PHE A 527 9.71 -1.86 -8.95
C PHE A 527 11.04 -2.22 -8.28
N ARG A 528 11.40 -1.46 -7.23
CA ARG A 528 12.56 -1.73 -6.38
C ARG A 528 12.31 -2.96 -5.51
N GLY A 529 12.66 -4.12 -6.05
CA GLY A 529 12.48 -5.41 -5.40
C GLY A 529 11.11 -6.03 -5.64
N THR A 530 10.93 -7.26 -5.16
CA THR A 530 9.72 -8.06 -5.38
C THR A 530 8.90 -8.28 -4.11
N ASP A 531 9.40 -7.82 -2.96
CA ASP A 531 8.74 -7.88 -1.65
C ASP A 531 9.33 -6.82 -0.69
N GLY A 532 8.71 -6.66 0.48
CA GLY A 532 9.20 -5.85 1.59
C GLY A 532 9.00 -4.35 1.42
N ALA A 533 9.73 -3.57 2.22
CA ALA A 533 9.58 -2.12 2.31
C ALA A 533 9.98 -1.40 1.01
N ALA A 534 11.00 -1.89 0.30
CA ALA A 534 11.44 -1.28 -0.96
C ALA A 534 10.35 -1.32 -2.04
N LEU A 535 9.68 -2.47 -2.18
CA LEU A 535 8.53 -2.60 -3.08
C LEU A 535 7.37 -1.70 -2.62
N ALA A 536 7.08 -1.67 -1.32
CA ALA A 536 5.97 -0.87 -0.78
C ALA A 536 6.16 0.64 -1.04
N VAL A 537 7.35 1.17 -0.79
CA VAL A 537 7.67 2.59 -1.04
C VAL A 537 7.62 2.90 -2.53
N ASP A 538 8.24 2.07 -3.37
CA ASP A 538 8.28 2.33 -4.82
C ASP A 538 6.89 2.18 -5.48
N PHE A 539 6.04 1.28 -4.97
CA PHE A 539 4.64 1.16 -5.38
C PHE A 539 3.80 2.38 -4.94
N GLN A 540 4.01 2.86 -3.71
CA GLN A 540 3.35 4.08 -3.21
C GLN A 540 3.69 5.28 -4.12
N GLU A 541 4.97 5.52 -4.37
CA GLU A 541 5.44 6.65 -5.17
C GLU A 541 5.00 6.56 -6.64
N LYS A 542 5.20 5.40 -7.29
CA LYS A 542 4.95 5.25 -8.74
C LYS A 542 3.48 5.08 -9.09
N VAL A 543 2.65 4.60 -8.17
CA VAL A 543 1.27 4.22 -8.46
C VAL A 543 0.30 4.98 -7.58
N VAL A 544 0.34 4.81 -6.26
CA VAL A 544 -0.69 5.36 -5.37
C VAL A 544 -0.70 6.90 -5.41
N ASP A 545 0.46 7.54 -5.24
CA ASP A 545 0.56 9.00 -5.18
C ASP A 545 0.24 9.64 -6.55
N VAL A 546 0.72 9.04 -7.64
CA VAL A 546 0.41 9.48 -9.01
C VAL A 546 -1.09 9.43 -9.30
N LEU A 547 -1.77 8.36 -8.87
CA LEU A 547 -3.21 8.24 -9.04
C LEU A 547 -3.99 9.20 -8.15
N ARG A 548 -3.49 9.48 -6.93
CA ARG A 548 -4.08 10.46 -6.02
C ARG A 548 -4.04 11.86 -6.61
N SER A 549 -2.89 12.29 -7.13
CA SER A 549 -2.75 13.62 -7.73
C SER A 549 -3.73 13.86 -8.87
N GLY A 550 -4.13 12.82 -9.61
CA GLY A 550 -5.11 12.94 -10.68
C GLY A 550 -6.57 13.12 -10.23
N ILE A 551 -6.88 12.92 -8.94
CA ILE A 551 -8.20 13.21 -8.38
C ILE A 551 -8.41 14.71 -8.17
N GLU A 552 -7.32 15.43 -7.85
CA GLU A 552 -7.32 16.85 -7.46
C GLU A 552 -7.15 17.81 -8.66
N LEU A 553 -6.90 17.27 -9.87
CA LEU A 553 -6.85 18.01 -11.14
C LEU A 553 -8.25 18.36 -11.64
#